data_AF-A0A0S4JC90-F1
#
_entry.id   AF-A0A0S4JC90-F1
#
_cell.length_a   1.000
_cell.length_b   1.000
_cell.length_c   1.000
_cell.angle_alpha   90.00
_cell.angle_beta   90.00
_cell.angle_gamma   90.00
#
_symmetry.space_group_name_H-M   'P 1'
#
loop_
_entity.id
_entity.type
_entity.pdbx_description
1 polymer ?
#
loop_
_entity_poly.entity_id
_entity_poly.type
_entity_poly.pdbx_seq_one_letter_code
_entity_poly.pdbx_strand_id
1 'polypeptide(L)'
;MNNIKTRSGMLMTRGVMKMKTDPPSFVCSVRTFKHPTTNVTVSLHPIPNIASRSFFNAMAEQVHLDPKFDIILCEDGRLPFVEGSAEARKAQISRTIFPIFSHRPVVPSTCTKFEGLTTRDPAESRMAWMSVTQTMSPGVDPRARRAVERLESYPPGTRAVCPWNIYHNVYFSDKLAELGYELIEDREVVVIDQKQILGLVVMMFVVSMLGGMFVVRTLFGM
;
A
#
# COMPACT_ATOMS: atom_id res chain seq x y z
N MET A 1 8.29 16.59 -21.19
CA MET A 1 8.25 15.29 -20.47
C MET A 1 9.11 15.27 -19.18
N ASN A 2 9.22 16.37 -18.42
CA ASN A 2 10.10 16.45 -17.23
C ASN A 2 9.40 16.39 -15.86
N ASN A 3 8.07 16.23 -15.81
CA ASN A 3 7.29 16.34 -14.56
C ASN A 3 6.90 15.01 -13.89
N ILE A 4 7.26 13.86 -14.47
CA ILE A 4 6.89 12.54 -13.90
C ILE A 4 7.90 12.08 -12.84
N LYS A 5 9.19 12.39 -13.02
CA LYS A 5 10.26 11.96 -12.08
C LYS A 5 10.23 12.71 -10.74
N THR A 6 9.83 13.98 -10.73
CA THR A 6 9.73 14.81 -9.51
C THR A 6 8.53 14.43 -8.63
N ARG A 7 7.44 13.91 -9.21
CA ARG A 7 6.19 13.61 -8.48
C ARG A 7 6.24 12.30 -7.70
N SER A 8 6.94 11.29 -8.21
CA SER A 8 7.18 10.04 -7.46
C SER A 8 8.06 10.26 -6.22
N GLY A 9 9.02 11.18 -6.30
CA GLY A 9 9.84 11.60 -5.15
C GLY A 9 9.04 12.30 -4.05
N MET A 10 7.96 13.00 -4.39
CA MET A 10 7.14 13.76 -3.43
C MET A 10 6.46 12.86 -2.37
N LEU A 11 6.12 11.63 -2.75
CA LEU A 11 5.58 10.62 -1.82
C LEU A 11 6.66 9.97 -0.96
N MET A 12 7.88 9.89 -1.50
CA MET A 12 9.07 9.56 -0.74
C MET A 12 9.48 10.67 0.24
N THR A 13 8.88 11.86 0.17
CA THR A 13 9.19 12.99 1.06
C THR A 13 8.06 13.36 2.01
N ARG A 14 6.80 12.97 1.75
CA ARG A 14 5.65 13.19 2.67
C ARG A 14 5.57 12.19 3.82
N GLY A 15 6.72 11.69 4.28
CA GLY A 15 6.84 10.86 5.48
C GLY A 15 6.30 9.43 5.39
N VAL A 16 5.63 9.03 4.30
CA VAL A 16 5.05 7.67 4.15
C VAL A 16 6.05 6.68 3.58
N MET A 17 6.86 7.05 2.61
CA MET A 17 7.99 6.25 2.11
C MET A 17 9.28 7.05 2.26
N LYS A 18 10.42 6.39 2.46
CA LYS A 18 11.74 7.02 2.51
C LYS A 18 12.80 6.08 1.92
N MET A 19 13.87 6.65 1.40
CA MET A 19 15.09 5.90 1.05
C MET A 19 16.08 6.04 2.20
N LYS A 20 16.56 4.92 2.73
CA LYS A 20 17.72 4.89 3.63
C LYS A 20 18.98 4.59 2.84
N THR A 21 20.09 5.18 3.24
CA THR A 21 21.38 5.03 2.58
C THR A 21 22.30 4.03 3.26
N ASP A 22 22.05 3.68 4.52
CA ASP A 22 22.90 2.76 5.29
C ASP A 22 22.08 1.83 6.22
N PRO A 23 21.87 0.55 5.84
CA PRO A 23 22.07 0.01 4.49
C PRO A 23 21.04 0.56 3.48
N PRO A 24 21.38 0.62 2.18
CA PRO A 24 20.46 1.07 1.13
C PRO A 24 19.13 0.30 1.14
N SER A 25 18.03 0.97 1.45
CA SER A 25 16.72 0.33 1.52
C SER A 25 15.58 1.33 1.30
N PHE A 26 14.46 0.83 0.80
CA PHE A 26 13.21 1.58 0.81
C PHE A 26 12.41 1.19 2.03
N VAL A 27 12.04 2.17 2.84
CA VAL A 27 11.23 1.97 4.05
C VAL A 27 9.90 2.70 3.93
N CYS A 28 8.92 2.20 4.65
CA CYS A 28 7.59 2.78 4.77
C CYS A 28 7.25 3.00 6.23
N SER A 29 6.69 4.16 6.55
CA SER A 29 6.25 4.51 7.90
C SER A 29 4.86 3.95 8.15
N VAL A 30 4.77 2.96 9.02
CA VAL A 30 3.50 2.44 9.55
C VAL A 30 3.18 3.23 10.81
N ARG A 31 2.04 3.91 10.80
CA ARG A 31 1.64 4.81 11.87
C ARG A 31 0.40 4.30 12.57
N THR A 32 0.39 4.35 13.89
CA THR A 32 -0.79 4.01 14.68
C THR A 32 -1.26 5.23 15.45
N PHE A 33 -2.53 5.54 15.27
CA PHE A 33 -3.23 6.64 15.89
C PHE A 33 -4.21 6.11 16.94
N LYS A 34 -4.48 6.91 17.98
CA LYS A 34 -5.47 6.59 19.01
C LYS A 34 -6.38 7.78 19.27
N HIS A 35 -7.68 7.55 19.26
CA HIS A 35 -8.65 8.56 19.66
C HIS A 35 -8.64 8.72 21.19
N PRO A 36 -8.52 9.94 21.75
CA PRO A 36 -8.38 10.15 23.19
C PRO A 36 -9.63 9.70 23.98
N THR A 37 -10.81 9.99 23.46
CA THR A 37 -12.09 9.66 24.13
C THR A 37 -12.53 8.20 23.92
N THR A 38 -12.64 7.75 22.67
CA THR A 38 -13.16 6.40 22.36
C THR A 38 -12.12 5.30 22.50
N ASN A 39 -10.84 5.64 22.66
CA ASN A 39 -9.71 4.69 22.63
C ASN A 39 -9.62 3.83 21.35
N VAL A 40 -10.38 4.15 20.30
CA VAL A 40 -10.25 3.49 19.00
C VAL A 40 -8.85 3.74 18.46
N THR A 41 -8.20 2.68 18.01
CA THR A 41 -6.87 2.75 17.42
C THR A 41 -6.92 2.45 15.93
N VAL A 42 -6.17 3.22 15.15
CA VAL A 42 -6.15 3.15 13.69
C VAL A 42 -4.71 3.01 13.23
N SER A 43 -4.37 1.85 12.67
CA SER A 43 -3.04 1.58 12.13
C SER A 43 -3.04 1.74 10.61
N LEU A 44 -2.29 2.72 10.11
CA LEU A 44 -2.13 3.01 8.70
C LEU A 44 -1.00 2.14 8.14
N HIS A 45 -1.34 1.22 7.23
CA HIS A 45 -0.42 0.27 6.60
C HIS A 45 -0.28 0.64 5.11
N PRO A 46 0.73 1.43 4.71
CA PRO A 46 0.81 1.94 3.35
C PRO A 46 1.33 0.85 2.41
N ILE A 47 0.52 0.51 1.40
CA ILE A 47 0.81 -0.54 0.42
C ILE A 47 1.30 0.13 -0.87
N PRO A 48 2.62 0.12 -1.15
CA PRO A 48 3.13 0.59 -2.44
C PRO A 48 2.80 -0.42 -3.53
N ASN A 49 2.89 0.00 -4.79
CA ASN A 49 2.63 -0.89 -5.92
C ASN A 49 3.71 -1.96 -6.09
N ILE A 50 4.94 -1.70 -5.60
CA ILE A 50 6.07 -2.62 -5.66
C ILE A 50 6.68 -2.75 -4.27
N ALA A 51 6.81 -3.98 -3.78
CA ALA A 51 7.46 -4.31 -2.52
C ALA A 51 7.97 -5.75 -2.51
N SER A 52 8.72 -6.11 -1.48
CA SER A 52 9.03 -7.51 -1.20
C SER A 52 7.78 -8.32 -0.89
N ARG A 53 7.82 -9.61 -1.21
CA ARG A 53 6.75 -10.55 -0.84
C ARG A 53 6.52 -10.59 0.68
N SER A 54 7.59 -10.54 1.47
CA SER A 54 7.53 -10.48 2.93
C SER A 54 6.81 -9.24 3.43
N PHE A 55 7.03 -8.09 2.78
CA PHE A 55 6.32 -6.85 3.10
C PHE A 55 4.82 -6.99 2.84
N PHE A 56 4.42 -7.46 1.65
CA PHE A 56 2.99 -7.65 1.35
C PHE A 56 2.33 -8.64 2.30
N ASN A 57 3.02 -9.73 2.63
CA ASN A 57 2.54 -10.69 3.62
C ASN A 57 2.24 -10.01 4.95
N ALA A 58 3.21 -9.27 5.50
CA ALA A 58 3.06 -8.64 6.82
C ALA A 58 2.01 -7.52 6.85
N MET A 59 1.82 -6.81 5.74
CA MET A 59 1.01 -5.58 5.71
C MET A 59 -0.42 -5.76 5.21
N ALA A 60 -0.70 -6.79 4.39
CA ALA A 60 -1.98 -6.94 3.70
C ALA A 60 -2.64 -8.32 3.87
N GLU A 61 -1.88 -9.36 4.24
CA GLU A 61 -2.45 -10.71 4.32
C GLU A 61 -3.17 -10.97 5.64
N GLN A 62 -4.34 -11.59 5.53
CA GLN A 62 -5.20 -11.93 6.65
C GLN A 62 -4.46 -12.65 7.78
N VAL A 63 -3.64 -13.66 7.46
CA VAL A 63 -2.91 -14.47 8.46
C VAL A 63 -2.04 -13.61 9.39
N HIS A 64 -1.61 -12.43 8.94
CA HIS A 64 -0.79 -11.52 9.73
C HIS A 64 -1.59 -10.39 10.39
N LEU A 65 -2.74 -10.02 9.83
CA LEU A 65 -3.58 -8.93 10.32
C LEU A 65 -4.63 -9.40 11.33
N ASP A 66 -5.31 -10.53 11.06
CA ASP A 66 -6.40 -11.06 11.88
C ASP A 66 -6.06 -11.23 13.36
N PRO A 67 -4.86 -11.68 13.76
CA PRO A 67 -4.53 -11.84 15.19
C PRO A 67 -4.34 -10.51 15.92
N LYS A 68 -4.09 -9.42 15.20
CA LYS A 68 -3.66 -8.12 15.75
C LYS A 68 -4.76 -7.08 15.77
N PHE A 69 -5.71 -7.21 14.85
CA PHE A 69 -6.75 -6.20 14.62
C PHE A 69 -8.13 -6.82 14.71
N ASP A 70 -9.06 -5.98 15.18
CA ASP A 70 -10.46 -6.33 15.31
C ASP A 70 -11.17 -6.09 13.98
N ILE A 71 -10.76 -5.03 13.24
CA ILE A 71 -11.27 -4.67 11.92
C ILE A 71 -10.12 -4.39 10.93
N ILE A 72 -10.29 -4.83 9.69
CA ILE A 72 -9.41 -4.54 8.56
C ILE A 72 -10.19 -3.72 7.54
N LEU A 73 -9.95 -2.42 7.52
CA LEU A 73 -10.71 -1.46 6.71
C LEU A 73 -10.02 -1.26 5.36
N CYS A 74 -10.72 -1.49 4.26
CA CYS A 74 -10.26 -1.48 2.87
C CYS A 74 -11.11 -0.53 1.99
N GLU A 75 -11.25 0.73 2.40
CA GLU A 75 -11.96 1.77 1.61
C GLU A 75 -11.24 2.17 0.31
N ASP A 76 -9.99 1.71 0.11
CA ASP A 76 -9.24 1.99 -1.12
C ASP A 76 -9.68 1.17 -2.35
N GLY A 77 -10.79 0.44 -2.24
CA GLY A 77 -11.34 -0.38 -3.32
C GLY A 77 -10.62 -1.70 -3.49
N ARG A 78 -9.90 -2.16 -2.45
CA ARG A 78 -9.13 -3.41 -2.44
C ARG A 78 -9.58 -4.37 -1.34
N LEU A 79 -10.85 -4.32 -0.93
CA LEU A 79 -11.46 -5.35 -0.05
C LEU A 79 -11.10 -6.73 -0.59
N PRO A 80 -10.65 -7.76 0.15
CA PRO A 80 -10.11 -9.02 -0.42
C PRO A 80 -11.03 -9.78 -1.39
N PHE A 81 -10.45 -10.69 -2.20
CA PHE A 81 -11.23 -11.66 -2.95
C PHE A 81 -11.58 -12.86 -2.06
N VAL A 82 -12.78 -13.41 -2.23
CA VAL A 82 -13.19 -14.62 -1.54
C VAL A 82 -12.55 -15.83 -2.21
N GLU A 83 -11.96 -16.71 -1.40
CA GLU A 83 -11.39 -17.99 -1.85
C GLU A 83 -12.40 -18.80 -2.67
N GLY A 84 -11.93 -19.49 -3.71
CA GLY A 84 -12.77 -20.26 -4.63
C GLY A 84 -13.38 -19.46 -5.78
N SER A 85 -13.38 -18.13 -5.71
CA SER A 85 -13.79 -17.27 -6.83
C SER A 85 -12.79 -17.34 -8.00
N ALA A 86 -13.27 -17.07 -9.22
CA ALA A 86 -12.40 -17.00 -10.40
C ALA A 86 -11.31 -15.93 -10.25
N GLU A 87 -11.66 -14.82 -9.61
CA GLU A 87 -10.78 -13.68 -9.43
C GLU A 87 -9.72 -13.95 -8.36
N ALA A 88 -10.07 -14.70 -7.30
CA ALA A 88 -9.10 -15.20 -6.34
C ALA A 88 -8.04 -16.11 -7.02
N ARG A 89 -8.48 -17.04 -7.90
CA ARG A 89 -7.55 -17.91 -8.63
C ARG A 89 -6.60 -17.10 -9.53
N LYS A 90 -7.12 -16.13 -10.29
CA LYS A 90 -6.30 -15.23 -11.11
C LYS A 90 -5.29 -14.44 -10.27
N ALA A 91 -5.73 -13.92 -9.12
CA ALA A 91 -4.87 -13.18 -8.21
C ALA A 91 -3.75 -14.07 -7.63
N GLN A 92 -4.06 -15.31 -7.24
CA GLN A 92 -3.06 -16.27 -6.73
C GLN A 92 -2.01 -16.64 -7.81
N ILE A 93 -2.44 -16.88 -9.04
CA ILE A 93 -1.52 -17.15 -10.16
C ILE A 93 -0.64 -15.93 -10.42
N SER A 94 -1.23 -14.74 -10.52
CA SER A 94 -0.52 -13.48 -10.75
C SER A 94 0.50 -13.20 -9.64
N ARG A 95 0.14 -13.45 -8.37
CA ARG A 95 1.03 -13.31 -7.22
C ARG A 95 2.19 -14.30 -7.24
N THR A 96 2.00 -15.48 -7.82
CA THR A 96 3.07 -16.47 -7.96
C THR A 96 4.06 -16.06 -9.04
N ILE A 97 3.58 -15.55 -10.17
CA ILE A 97 4.43 -15.11 -11.29
C ILE A 97 5.11 -13.78 -10.98
N PHE A 98 4.40 -12.85 -10.35
CA PHE A 98 4.87 -11.50 -10.04
C PHE A 98 4.74 -11.16 -8.54
N PRO A 99 5.53 -11.81 -7.67
CA PRO A 99 5.40 -11.69 -6.22
C PRO A 99 5.79 -10.32 -5.66
N ILE A 100 6.37 -9.45 -6.50
CA ILE A 100 6.84 -8.11 -6.13
C ILE A 100 5.81 -7.01 -6.37
N PHE A 101 4.69 -7.30 -7.04
CA PHE A 101 3.61 -6.34 -7.22
C PHE A 101 2.54 -6.47 -6.14
N SER A 102 1.88 -5.36 -5.84
CA SER A 102 0.73 -5.36 -4.93
C SER A 102 -0.45 -6.10 -5.60
N HIS A 103 -0.82 -7.23 -5.02
CA HIS A 103 -2.02 -7.98 -5.39
C HIS A 103 -3.08 -7.82 -4.30
N ARG A 104 -4.36 -7.90 -4.68
CA ARG A 104 -5.44 -7.98 -3.71
C ARG A 104 -5.32 -9.31 -2.93
N PRO A 105 -5.40 -9.30 -1.58
CA PRO A 105 -5.42 -10.52 -0.78
C PRO A 105 -6.58 -11.45 -1.15
N VAL A 106 -6.42 -12.73 -0.82
CA VAL A 106 -7.47 -13.74 -0.90
C VAL A 106 -7.77 -14.23 0.51
N VAL A 107 -9.04 -14.27 0.88
CA VAL A 107 -9.49 -14.65 2.23
C VAL A 107 -10.59 -15.72 2.17
N PRO A 108 -10.72 -16.57 3.20
CA PRO A 108 -11.85 -17.48 3.33
C PRO A 108 -13.17 -16.72 3.36
N SER A 109 -14.24 -17.34 2.88
CA SER A 109 -15.60 -16.76 2.88
C SER A 109 -16.15 -16.42 4.27
N THR A 110 -15.60 -17.03 5.32
CA THR A 110 -15.98 -16.82 6.72
C THR A 110 -15.26 -15.65 7.39
N CYS A 111 -14.31 -15.00 6.71
CA CYS A 111 -13.60 -13.86 7.29
C CYS A 111 -14.52 -12.62 7.33
N THR A 112 -14.96 -12.24 8.53
CA THR A 112 -15.90 -11.10 8.74
C THR A 112 -15.22 -9.79 9.12
N LYS A 113 -13.89 -9.79 9.29
CA LYS A 113 -13.14 -8.61 9.76
C LYS A 113 -12.86 -7.57 8.68
N PHE A 114 -12.99 -7.94 7.40
CA PHE A 114 -12.71 -7.03 6.29
C PHE A 114 -13.94 -6.20 5.94
N GLU A 115 -13.79 -4.89 5.97
CA GLU A 115 -14.83 -3.93 5.60
C GLU A 115 -14.33 -2.98 4.52
N GLY A 116 -15.23 -2.41 3.72
CA GLY A 116 -14.88 -1.37 2.75
C GLY A 116 -15.44 -1.64 1.36
N LEU A 117 -14.68 -1.25 0.33
CA LEU A 117 -15.15 -1.23 -1.05
C LEU A 117 -14.50 -2.33 -1.89
N THR A 118 -15.33 -3.02 -2.67
CA THR A 118 -14.89 -4.05 -3.62
C THR A 118 -14.16 -3.45 -4.82
N THR A 119 -14.59 -2.29 -5.30
CA THR A 119 -14.08 -1.68 -6.53
C THR A 119 -13.47 -0.32 -6.28
N ARG A 120 -12.38 -0.07 -6.98
CA ARG A 120 -11.69 1.22 -6.93
C ARG A 120 -12.36 2.17 -7.92
N ASP A 121 -12.84 3.31 -7.42
CA ASP A 121 -13.17 4.45 -8.27
C ASP A 121 -11.88 5.13 -8.81
N PRO A 122 -11.67 5.16 -10.14
CA PRO A 122 -10.53 5.83 -10.75
C PRO A 122 -10.49 7.35 -10.49
N ALA A 123 -11.66 8.01 -10.40
CA ALA A 123 -11.75 9.43 -10.12
C ALA A 123 -11.28 9.74 -8.70
N GLU A 124 -11.73 8.97 -7.70
CA GLU A 124 -11.25 9.10 -6.32
C GLU A 124 -9.76 8.82 -6.19
N SER A 125 -9.27 7.80 -6.89
CA SER A 125 -7.84 7.47 -6.91
C SER A 125 -7.00 8.62 -7.50
N ARG A 126 -7.52 9.25 -8.56
CA ARG A 126 -6.90 10.42 -9.17
C ARG A 126 -6.95 11.63 -8.23
N MET A 127 -8.07 11.87 -7.55
CA MET A 127 -8.21 12.95 -6.57
C MET A 127 -7.25 12.78 -5.38
N ALA A 128 -7.14 11.57 -4.83
CA ALA A 128 -6.17 11.28 -3.78
C ALA A 128 -4.73 11.52 -4.26
N TRP A 129 -4.40 11.02 -5.47
CA TRP A 129 -3.09 11.27 -6.07
C TRP A 129 -2.82 12.76 -6.29
N MET A 130 -3.79 13.54 -6.79
CA MET A 130 -3.67 14.98 -7.00
C MET A 130 -3.57 15.75 -5.69
N SER A 131 -4.31 15.35 -4.66
CA SER A 131 -4.23 15.94 -3.32
C SER A 131 -2.84 15.76 -2.71
N VAL A 132 -2.17 14.66 -3.01
CA VAL A 132 -0.81 14.42 -2.54
C VAL A 132 0.26 15.09 -3.41
N THR A 133 0.07 15.13 -4.74
CA THR A 133 1.11 15.54 -5.70
C THR A 133 0.95 16.92 -6.34
N GLN A 134 -0.24 17.52 -6.27
CA GLN A 134 -0.59 18.78 -6.93
C GLN A 134 -0.98 19.90 -5.95
N THR A 135 -0.69 19.75 -4.65
CA THR A 135 -1.01 20.76 -3.60
C THR A 135 -2.42 21.32 -3.74
N MET A 136 -3.41 20.44 -3.94
CA MET A 136 -4.80 20.85 -3.72
C MET A 136 -4.94 21.21 -2.24
N SER A 137 -5.46 22.41 -1.95
CA SER A 137 -5.68 22.89 -0.59
C SER A 137 -7.14 23.34 -0.43
N PRO A 138 -7.92 22.70 0.48
CA PRO A 138 -7.56 21.51 1.24
C PRO A 138 -7.45 20.28 0.32
N GLY A 139 -6.60 19.32 0.70
CA GLY A 139 -6.60 18.00 0.04
C GLY A 139 -7.95 17.33 0.23
N VAL A 140 -8.37 16.51 -0.73
CA VAL A 140 -9.63 15.76 -0.64
C VAL A 140 -9.38 14.31 -1.00
N ASP A 141 -9.68 13.41 -0.08
CA ASP A 141 -9.83 11.99 -0.33
C ASP A 141 -11.19 11.50 0.20
N PRO A 142 -12.17 11.26 -0.68
CA PRO A 142 -13.48 10.75 -0.28
C PRO A 142 -13.42 9.43 0.51
N ARG A 143 -12.38 8.63 0.31
CA ARG A 143 -12.20 7.33 1.00
C ARG A 143 -11.82 7.50 2.45
N ALA A 144 -10.94 8.45 2.72
CA ALA A 144 -10.59 8.81 4.09
C ALA A 144 -11.81 9.37 4.82
N ARG A 145 -12.66 10.17 4.14
CA ARG A 145 -13.91 10.64 4.74
C ARG A 145 -14.84 9.49 5.12
N ARG A 146 -15.10 8.56 4.19
CA ARG A 146 -15.90 7.35 4.48
C ARG A 146 -15.30 6.50 5.59
N ALA A 147 -13.98 6.39 5.64
CA ALA A 147 -13.32 5.65 6.70
C ALA A 147 -13.50 6.30 8.06
N VAL A 148 -13.44 7.64 8.16
CA VAL A 148 -13.77 8.35 9.39
C VAL A 148 -15.21 8.07 9.81
N GLU A 149 -16.17 8.21 8.89
CA GLU A 149 -17.59 7.92 9.15
C GLU A 149 -17.78 6.48 9.70
N ARG A 150 -17.02 5.50 9.19
CA ARG A 150 -17.02 4.12 9.73
C ARG A 150 -16.36 4.01 11.10
N LEU A 151 -15.19 4.61 11.28
CA LEU A 151 -14.46 4.58 12.55
C LEU A 151 -15.31 5.15 13.71
N GLU A 152 -16.11 6.18 13.44
CA GLU A 152 -17.03 6.78 14.41
C GLU A 152 -18.15 5.82 14.86
N SER A 153 -18.49 4.85 14.01
CA SER A 153 -19.49 3.82 14.33
C SER A 153 -18.93 2.60 15.07
N TYR A 154 -17.60 2.47 15.16
CA TYR A 154 -16.98 1.35 15.83
C TYR A 154 -17.08 1.43 17.36
N PRO A 155 -17.21 0.30 18.07
CA PRO A 155 -17.17 0.28 19.51
C PRO A 155 -15.89 0.90 20.07
N PRO A 156 -15.94 1.55 21.25
CA PRO A 156 -14.75 2.05 21.94
C PRO A 156 -13.69 0.95 22.12
N GLY A 157 -12.42 1.32 21.95
CA GLY A 157 -11.28 0.40 22.08
C GLY A 157 -11.00 -0.48 20.86
N THR A 158 -11.80 -0.39 19.79
CA THR A 158 -11.58 -1.14 18.54
C THR A 158 -10.19 -0.86 17.96
N ARG A 159 -9.49 -1.92 17.52
CA ARG A 159 -8.22 -1.82 16.79
C ARG A 159 -8.46 -2.05 15.31
N ALA A 160 -8.46 -0.97 14.53
CA ALA A 160 -8.60 -0.99 13.08
C ALA A 160 -7.24 -0.89 12.38
N VAL A 161 -7.08 -1.58 11.26
CA VAL A 161 -5.95 -1.43 10.34
C VAL A 161 -6.42 -1.05 8.95
N CYS A 162 -5.66 -0.19 8.27
CA CYS A 162 -5.98 0.32 6.94
C CYS A 162 -4.84 -0.04 5.96
N PRO A 163 -4.85 -1.25 5.36
CA PRO A 163 -3.84 -1.70 4.40
C PRO A 163 -4.07 -1.09 3.01
N TRP A 164 -4.04 0.24 2.93
CA TRP A 164 -4.41 0.98 1.71
C TRP A 164 -3.21 1.33 0.85
N ASN A 165 -3.47 1.70 -0.40
CA ASN A 165 -2.44 2.34 -1.22
C ASN A 165 -1.79 3.57 -0.54
N ILE A 166 -0.50 3.79 -0.79
CA ILE A 166 0.31 4.88 -0.19
C ILE A 166 -0.36 6.26 -0.29
N TYR A 167 -1.03 6.57 -1.41
CA TYR A 167 -1.62 7.89 -1.64
C TYR A 167 -2.72 8.22 -0.63
N HIS A 168 -3.55 7.24 -0.29
CA HIS A 168 -4.68 7.41 0.62
C HIS A 168 -4.24 7.52 2.07
N ASN A 169 -3.13 6.86 2.44
CA ASN A 169 -2.58 6.92 3.80
C ASN A 169 -2.03 8.30 4.17
N VAL A 170 -1.45 9.04 3.22
CA VAL A 170 -0.94 10.40 3.48
C VAL A 170 -2.09 11.28 3.97
N TYR A 171 -3.16 11.37 3.17
CA TYR A 171 -4.30 12.21 3.52
C TYR A 171 -5.01 11.69 4.77
N PHE A 172 -5.15 10.38 4.92
CA PHE A 172 -5.84 9.84 6.08
C PHE A 172 -5.06 10.09 7.38
N SER A 173 -3.73 10.05 7.34
CA SER A 173 -2.87 10.46 8.47
C SER A 173 -3.14 11.91 8.88
N ASP A 174 -3.19 12.84 7.92
CA ASP A 174 -3.47 14.26 8.18
C ASP A 174 -4.90 14.41 8.75
N LYS A 175 -5.86 13.68 8.19
CA LYS A 175 -7.26 13.75 8.62
C LYS A 175 -7.48 13.23 10.04
N LEU A 176 -6.81 12.14 10.41
CA LEU A 176 -6.86 11.61 11.79
C LEU A 176 -6.31 12.64 12.79
N ALA A 177 -5.19 13.30 12.45
CA ALA A 177 -4.62 14.36 13.28
C ALA A 177 -5.56 15.57 13.42
N GLU A 178 -6.20 16.01 12.33
CA GLU A 178 -7.23 17.08 12.37
C GLU A 178 -8.40 16.73 13.29
N LEU A 179 -8.77 15.45 13.35
CA LEU A 179 -9.86 14.94 14.20
C LEU A 179 -9.42 14.68 15.65
N GLY A 180 -8.20 15.06 16.01
CA GLY A 180 -7.68 14.92 17.37
C GLY A 180 -7.23 13.52 17.74
N TYR A 181 -7.03 12.62 16.77
CA TYR A 181 -6.35 11.36 17.05
C TYR A 181 -4.86 11.62 17.32
N GLU A 182 -4.33 10.97 18.35
CA GLU A 182 -2.93 11.10 18.76
C GLU A 182 -2.09 10.01 18.11
N LEU A 183 -0.95 10.38 17.53
CA LEU A 183 0.04 9.43 17.02
C LEU A 183 0.74 8.74 18.19
N ILE A 184 0.53 7.44 18.36
CA ILE A 184 1.10 6.65 19.45
C ILE A 184 2.27 5.75 19.02
N GLU A 185 2.37 5.43 17.73
CA GLU A 185 3.46 4.63 17.18
C GLU A 185 3.78 5.09 15.75
N ASP A 186 5.06 5.28 15.43
CA ASP A 186 5.56 5.45 14.07
C ASP A 186 6.75 4.49 13.89
N ARG A 187 6.52 3.41 13.14
CA ARG A 187 7.53 2.36 12.91
C ARG A 187 7.88 2.29 11.43
N GLU A 188 9.17 2.20 11.14
CA GLU A 188 9.65 2.05 9.78
C GLU A 188 9.77 0.56 9.41
N VAL A 189 9.11 0.17 8.32
CA VAL A 189 9.11 -1.20 7.78
C VAL A 189 9.83 -1.21 6.44
N VAL A 190 10.77 -2.14 6.27
CA VAL A 190 11.51 -2.30 5.00
C VAL A 190 10.57 -2.84 3.92
N VAL A 191 10.38 -2.04 2.87
CA VAL A 191 9.59 -2.37 1.68
C VAL A 191 10.41 -3.24 0.74
N ILE A 192 11.60 -2.78 0.39
CA ILE A 192 12.58 -3.45 -0.47
C ILE A 192 13.95 -3.28 0.16
N ASP A 193 14.65 -4.40 0.36
CA ASP A 193 16.00 -4.43 0.92
C ASP A 193 17.10 -4.33 -0.17
N GLN A 194 18.34 -4.11 0.25
CA GLN A 194 19.48 -4.01 -0.66
C GLN A 194 19.66 -5.26 -1.54
N LYS A 195 19.40 -6.45 -0.99
CA LYS A 195 19.57 -7.73 -1.72
C LYS A 195 18.58 -7.82 -2.88
N GLN A 196 17.35 -7.38 -2.66
CA GLN A 196 16.30 -7.33 -3.67
C GLN A 196 16.56 -6.24 -4.71
N ILE A 197 17.07 -5.07 -4.30
CA ILE A 197 17.50 -4.02 -5.24
C ILE A 197 18.59 -4.56 -6.15
N LEU A 198 19.63 -5.19 -5.58
CA LEU A 198 20.74 -5.75 -6.35
C LEU A 198 20.26 -6.86 -7.28
N GLY A 199 19.39 -7.76 -6.81
CA GLY A 199 18.78 -8.81 -7.62
C GLY A 199 18.01 -8.26 -8.82
N LEU A 200 17.22 -7.19 -8.62
CA LEU A 200 16.51 -6.53 -9.72
C LEU A 200 17.47 -5.93 -10.74
N VAL A 201 18.53 -5.25 -10.28
CA VAL A 201 19.56 -4.66 -11.16
C VAL A 201 20.25 -5.74 -11.99
N VAL A 202 20.67 -6.85 -11.37
CA VAL A 202 21.30 -7.98 -12.06
C VAL A 202 20.34 -8.61 -13.08
N MET A 203 19.08 -8.83 -12.70
CA MET A 203 18.07 -9.36 -13.61
C MET A 203 17.84 -8.44 -14.82
N MET A 204 17.70 -7.13 -14.58
CA MET A 204 17.55 -6.14 -15.65
C MET A 204 18.77 -6.14 -16.58
N PHE A 205 19.99 -6.22 -16.02
CA PHE A 205 21.21 -6.30 -16.80
C PHE A 205 21.24 -7.55 -17.70
N VAL A 206 20.91 -8.72 -17.16
CA VAL A 206 20.85 -9.98 -17.92
C VAL A 206 19.80 -9.89 -19.04
N VAL A 207 18.59 -9.42 -18.74
CA VAL A 207 17.52 -9.27 -19.74
C VAL A 207 17.93 -8.29 -20.83
N SER A 208 18.54 -7.16 -20.47
CA SER A 208 19.06 -6.18 -21.43
C SER A 208 20.17 -6.76 -22.31
N MET A 209 21.09 -7.55 -21.74
CA MET A 209 22.12 -8.25 -22.53
C MET A 209 21.51 -9.25 -23.50
N LEU A 210 20.59 -10.09 -23.05
CA LEU A 210 19.91 -11.07 -23.90
C LEU A 210 19.09 -10.39 -25.01
N GLY A 211 18.37 -9.32 -24.69
CA GLY A 211 17.65 -8.51 -25.67
C GLY A 211 18.59 -7.86 -26.69
N GLY A 212 19.73 -7.33 -26.24
CA GLY A 212 20.77 -6.79 -27.11
C GLY A 212 21.36 -7.85 -28.05
N MET A 213 21.69 -9.03 -27.54
CA MET A 213 22.15 -10.16 -28.33
C MET A 213 21.11 -10.60 -29.37
N PHE A 214 19.84 -10.66 -28.99
CA PHE A 214 18.75 -10.99 -29.90
C PHE A 214 18.61 -9.97 -31.03
N VAL A 215 18.70 -8.66 -30.71
CA VAL A 215 18.67 -7.59 -31.70
C VAL A 215 19.87 -7.68 -32.63
N VAL A 216 21.07 -7.88 -32.10
CA VAL A 216 22.30 -8.03 -32.90
C VAL A 216 22.20 -9.25 -33.83
N ARG A 217 21.74 -10.39 -33.32
CA ARG A 217 21.49 -11.61 -34.11
C ARG A 217 20.47 -11.38 -35.22
N THR A 218 19.39 -10.66 -34.92
CA THR A 218 18.32 -10.40 -35.88
C THR A 218 18.73 -9.40 -36.96
N LEU A 219 19.50 -8.36 -36.61
CA LEU A 219 19.91 -7.29 -37.53
C LEU A 219 21.17 -7.64 -38.33
N PHE A 220 22.11 -8.37 -37.74
CA PHE A 220 23.43 -8.64 -38.33
C PHE A 220 23.68 -10.12 -38.63
N GLY A 221 22.70 -11.00 -38.39
CA GLY A 221 22.75 -12.41 -38.82
C GLY A 221 23.78 -13.29 -38.10
N MET A 222 24.34 -12.83 -36.97
CA MET A 222 25.27 -13.60 -36.12
C MET A 222 24.55 -14.49 -35.10
#